data_AF-A0A8X8Z3U8-F1
#
_entry.id   AF-A0A8X8Z3U8-F1
#
_cell.length_a   1.000
_cell.length_b   1.000
_cell.length_c   1.000
_cell.angle_alpha   90.00
_cell.angle_beta   90.00
_cell.angle_gamma   90.00
#
_symmetry.space_group_name_H-M   'P 1'
#
loop_
_entity.id
_entity.type
_entity.pdbx_description
1 polymer ?
#
loop_
_entity_poly.entity_id
_entity_poly.type
_entity_poly.pdbx_seq_one_letter_code
_entity_poly.pdbx_strand_id
1 'polypeptide(L)'
;MESSNPVENADTAEHADPFLDASVMEKVLQRRSLRLRNMQRTWQESPEGRRMLDFRKSLPAFREKERLLQEIVKNQVVVISGETGCGKTTQLPQYILEANIESGRGAFCNIICTQPRRISAMTVAERVSAERGEHLGESVGLLSVSS
;
A
#
# COMPACT_ATOMS: atom_id res chain seq x y z
N MET A 1 -31.19 5.44 -63.45
CA MET A 1 -30.06 4.71 -64.07
C MET A 1 -29.01 4.52 -62.99
N GLU A 2 -28.62 3.27 -62.80
CA GLU A 2 -27.83 2.69 -61.70
C GLU A 2 -26.41 3.24 -61.53
N SER A 3 -25.93 3.22 -60.27
CA SER A 3 -24.87 2.29 -59.78
C SER A 3 -24.67 2.52 -58.26
N SER A 4 -25.02 1.63 -57.31
CA SER A 4 -24.20 0.53 -56.71
C SER A 4 -22.68 0.85 -56.66
N ASN A 5 -21.92 0.84 -55.56
CA ASN A 5 -21.79 0.04 -54.32
C ASN A 5 -20.69 0.75 -53.42
N PRO A 6 -20.12 0.20 -52.32
CA PRO A 6 -20.66 -0.41 -51.10
C PRO A 6 -19.99 0.09 -49.77
N VAL A 7 -20.60 -0.28 -48.63
CA VAL A 7 -20.05 -0.64 -47.29
C VAL A 7 -18.64 -0.16 -46.88
N GLU A 8 -18.58 0.63 -45.79
CA GLU A 8 -17.54 0.47 -44.76
C GLU A 8 -18.09 0.90 -43.39
N ASN A 9 -18.54 -0.08 -42.61
CA ASN A 9 -18.76 0.08 -41.17
C ASN A 9 -17.38 0.12 -40.52
N ALA A 10 -16.93 1.30 -40.11
CA ALA A 10 -15.78 1.45 -39.22
C ALA A 10 -16.26 1.30 -37.76
N ASP A 11 -16.54 0.05 -37.37
CA ASP A 11 -16.45 -0.37 -35.98
C ASP A 11 -14.98 -0.28 -35.56
N THR A 12 -14.50 0.91 -35.22
CA THR A 12 -13.23 1.05 -34.50
C THR A 12 -13.53 1.11 -33.02
N ALA A 13 -13.94 -0.03 -32.47
CA ALA A 13 -13.71 -0.32 -31.07
C ALA A 13 -12.19 -0.26 -30.87
N GLU A 14 -11.70 0.84 -30.29
CA GLU A 14 -10.35 0.90 -29.77
C GLU A 14 -10.22 -0.12 -28.63
N HIS A 15 -9.87 -1.34 -29.02
CA HIS A 15 -9.41 -2.39 -28.14
C HIS A 15 -8.13 -1.90 -27.45
N ALA A 16 -8.28 -1.40 -26.23
CA ALA A 16 -7.18 -1.39 -25.28
C ALA A 16 -6.66 -2.84 -25.15
N ASP A 17 -5.39 -3.03 -25.44
CA ASP A 17 -4.74 -4.33 -25.57
C ASP A 17 -4.84 -5.13 -24.25
N PRO A 18 -5.55 -6.28 -24.20
CA PRO A 18 -5.82 -7.02 -22.95
C PRO A 18 -4.60 -7.80 -22.41
N PHE A 19 -3.43 -7.66 -23.04
CA PHE A 19 -2.34 -8.63 -22.97
C PHE A 19 -1.05 -8.10 -22.32
N LEU A 20 -1.17 -7.38 -21.20
CA LEU A 20 -0.12 -7.51 -20.19
C LEU A 20 -0.27 -8.90 -19.57
N ASP A 21 0.46 -9.88 -20.13
CA ASP A 21 0.49 -11.28 -19.68
C ASP A 21 0.52 -11.35 -18.15
N ALA A 22 -0.50 -12.00 -17.56
CA ALA A 22 -0.61 -12.17 -16.11
C ALA A 22 0.66 -12.78 -15.52
N SER A 23 1.35 -13.64 -16.28
CA SER A 23 2.64 -14.24 -15.89
C SER A 23 3.77 -13.20 -15.82
N VAL A 24 3.77 -12.20 -16.71
CA VAL A 24 4.73 -11.09 -16.70
C VAL A 24 4.44 -10.18 -15.52
N MET A 25 3.18 -9.80 -15.32
CA MET A 25 2.78 -8.96 -14.18
C MET A 25 3.12 -9.63 -12.86
N GLU A 26 2.85 -10.93 -12.71
CA GLU A 26 3.19 -11.68 -11.52
C GLU A 26 4.70 -11.65 -11.24
N LYS A 27 5.55 -11.88 -12.25
CA LYS A 27 7.01 -11.76 -12.12
C LYS A 27 7.45 -10.35 -11.71
N VAL A 28 6.81 -9.31 -12.25
CA VAL A 28 7.08 -7.91 -11.87
C VAL A 28 6.75 -7.68 -10.40
N LEU A 29 5.57 -8.11 -9.95
CA LEU A 29 5.14 -7.97 -8.55
C LEU A 29 6.01 -8.80 -7.59
N GLN A 30 6.43 -10.00 -7.99
CA GLN A 30 7.37 -10.81 -7.21
C GLN A 30 8.73 -10.11 -7.04
N ARG A 31 9.31 -9.57 -8.13
CA ARG A 31 10.56 -8.80 -8.07
C ARG A 31 10.43 -7.57 -7.18
N ARG A 32 9.31 -6.83 -7.30
CA ARG A 32 9.02 -5.67 -6.44
C ARG A 32 8.87 -6.08 -4.97
N SER A 33 8.22 -7.19 -4.69
CA SER A 33 8.06 -7.71 -3.32
C SER A 33 9.41 -8.08 -2.69
N LEU A 34 10.32 -8.67 -3.47
CA LEU A 34 11.69 -8.94 -3.01
C LEU A 34 12.45 -7.65 -2.68
N ARG A 35 12.35 -6.63 -3.55
CA ARG A 35 12.95 -5.30 -3.29
C ARG A 35 12.43 -4.69 -1.99
N LEU A 36 11.10 -4.68 -1.80
CA LEU A 36 10.47 -4.15 -0.58
C LEU A 36 10.98 -4.87 0.68
N ARG A 37 11.09 -6.21 0.63
CA ARG A 37 11.62 -6.99 1.75
C ARG A 37 13.07 -6.65 2.07
N ASN A 38 13.92 -6.53 1.05
CA ASN A 38 15.32 -6.16 1.24
C ASN A 38 15.44 -4.75 1.83
N MET A 39 14.71 -3.77 1.29
CA MET A 39 14.69 -2.40 1.81
C MET A 39 14.24 -2.37 3.28
N GLN A 40 13.16 -3.09 3.62
CA GLN A 40 12.66 -3.18 4.98
C GLN A 40 13.72 -3.76 5.93
N ARG A 41 14.37 -4.86 5.57
CA ARG A 41 15.41 -5.47 6.41
C ARG A 41 16.60 -4.54 6.61
N THR A 42 17.12 -3.97 5.53
CA THR A 42 18.24 -3.01 5.60
C THR A 42 17.92 -1.83 6.50
N TRP A 43 16.70 -1.28 6.40
CA TRP A 43 16.26 -0.20 7.28
C TRP A 43 16.18 -0.66 8.74
N GLN A 44 15.54 -1.78 9.02
CA GLN A 44 15.36 -2.30 10.38
C GLN A 44 16.69 -2.66 11.06
N GLU A 45 17.71 -3.02 10.28
CA GLU A 45 19.06 -3.33 10.76
C GLU A 45 19.90 -2.07 11.04
N SER A 46 19.54 -0.91 10.49
CA SER A 46 20.25 0.35 10.71
C SER A 46 20.10 0.86 12.15
N PRO A 47 21.05 1.66 12.68
CA PRO A 47 20.91 2.26 14.01
C PRO A 47 19.64 3.11 14.17
N GLU A 48 19.28 3.88 13.15
CA GLU A 48 18.10 4.74 13.11
C GLU A 48 16.81 3.91 13.07
N GLY A 49 16.78 2.88 12.23
CA GLY A 49 15.64 1.98 12.10
C GLY A 49 15.39 1.18 13.37
N ARG A 50 16.43 0.71 14.06
CA ARG A 50 16.29 0.06 15.38
C ARG A 50 15.64 1.00 16.41
N ARG A 51 16.13 2.24 16.51
CA ARG A 51 15.53 3.25 17.42
C ARG A 51 14.07 3.52 17.07
N MET A 52 13.76 3.60 15.78
CA MET A 52 12.40 3.80 15.32
C MET A 52 11.49 2.61 15.65
N LEU A 53 11.97 1.39 15.46
CA LEU A 53 11.25 0.18 15.87
C LEU A 53 10.99 0.15 17.37
N ASP A 54 11.97 0.53 18.19
CA ASP A 54 11.80 0.57 19.65
C ASP A 54 10.78 1.62 20.08
N PHE A 55 10.77 2.79 19.43
CA PHE A 55 9.71 3.78 19.60
C PHE A 55 8.34 3.19 19.22
N ARG A 56 8.21 2.58 18.05
CA ARG A 56 6.94 1.98 17.58
C ARG A 56 6.45 0.87 18.53
N LYS A 57 7.36 0.06 19.09
CA LYS A 57 7.06 -0.98 20.09
C LYS A 57 6.53 -0.41 21.42
N SER A 58 6.90 0.82 21.76
CA SER A 58 6.40 1.49 22.96
C SER A 58 4.94 1.96 22.84
N LEU A 59 4.41 2.06 21.62
CA LEU A 59 3.03 2.51 21.38
C LEU A 59 2.02 1.43 21.82
N PRO A 60 0.88 1.82 22.42
CA PRO A 60 -0.14 0.85 22.84
C PRO A 60 -0.64 -0.04 21.69
N ALA A 61 -0.73 0.49 20.47
CA ALA A 61 -1.14 -0.28 19.29
C ALA A 61 -0.22 -1.48 18.97
N PHE A 62 1.05 -1.47 19.41
CA PHE A 62 1.96 -2.59 19.19
C PHE A 62 1.52 -3.85 19.95
N ARG A 63 0.94 -3.71 21.15
CA ARG A 63 0.50 -4.85 21.96
C ARG A 63 -0.64 -5.64 21.32
N GLU A 64 -1.43 -4.99 20.48
CA GLU A 64 -2.56 -5.59 19.77
C GLU A 64 -2.20 -5.98 18.33
N LYS A 65 -0.92 -5.86 17.91
CA LYS A 65 -0.48 -6.08 16.52
C LYS A 65 -0.88 -7.46 16.00
N GLU A 66 -0.55 -8.53 16.73
CA GLU A 66 -0.80 -9.90 16.27
C GLU A 66 -2.31 -10.18 16.19
N ARG A 67 -3.08 -9.72 17.18
CA ARG A 67 -4.54 -9.84 17.19
C ARG A 67 -5.17 -9.11 16.02
N LEU A 68 -4.76 -7.86 15.77
CA LEU A 68 -5.21 -7.06 14.65
C LEU A 68 -5.00 -7.79 13.31
N LEU A 69 -3.80 -8.31 13.07
CA LEU A 69 -3.47 -9.01 11.83
C LEU A 69 -4.33 -10.26 11.63
N GLN A 70 -4.58 -11.01 12.72
CA GLN A 70 -5.46 -12.17 12.67
C GLN A 70 -6.91 -11.80 12.36
N GLU A 71 -7.44 -10.74 12.99
CA GLU A 71 -8.82 -10.30 12.75
C GLU A 71 -9.02 -9.80 11.32
N ILE A 72 -8.04 -9.10 10.74
CA ILE A 72 -8.10 -8.61 9.35
C ILE A 72 -8.09 -9.77 8.34
N VAL A 73 -7.34 -10.84 8.61
CA VAL A 73 -7.31 -12.01 7.72
C VAL A 73 -8.63 -12.79 7.78
N LYS A 74 -9.27 -12.87 8.95
CA LYS A 74 -10.49 -13.64 9.17
C LYS A 74 -11.76 -12.90 8.75
N ASN A 75 -11.77 -11.58 8.82
CA ASN A 75 -12.98 -10.77 8.64
C ASN A 75 -12.78 -9.74 7.53
N GLN A 76 -13.76 -9.64 6.65
CA GLN A 76 -13.78 -8.61 5.60
C GLN A 76 -13.89 -7.19 6.20
N VAL A 77 -14.54 -7.05 7.35
CA VAL A 77 -14.74 -5.77 8.05
C VAL A 77 -14.33 -5.93 9.51
N VAL A 78 -13.45 -5.04 9.98
CA VAL A 78 -12.98 -4.99 11.36
C VAL A 78 -13.15 -3.57 11.89
N VAL A 79 -13.79 -3.42 13.03
CA VAL A 79 -13.90 -2.14 13.74
C VAL A 79 -12.82 -2.06 14.81
N ILE A 80 -11.96 -1.06 14.72
CA ILE A 80 -10.85 -0.87 15.65
C ILE A 80 -11.10 0.40 16.46
N SER A 81 -11.23 0.25 17.77
CA SER A 81 -11.29 1.36 18.71
C SER A 81 -10.01 1.43 19.54
N GLY A 82 -9.69 2.63 20.00
CA GLY A 82 -8.56 2.85 20.91
C GLY A 82 -8.41 4.33 21.23
N GLU A 83 -7.68 4.64 22.29
CA GLU A 83 -7.50 6.00 22.77
C GLU A 83 -6.75 6.91 21.76
N THR A 84 -6.89 8.22 21.92
CA THR A 84 -6.10 9.19 21.14
C THR A 84 -4.61 9.00 21.45
N GLY A 85 -3.77 9.03 20.41
CA GLY A 85 -2.33 8.85 20.58
C GLY A 85 -1.85 7.39 20.71
N CYS A 86 -2.75 6.40 20.69
CA CYS A 86 -2.34 4.99 20.79
C CYS A 86 -1.60 4.45 19.55
N GLY A 87 -1.56 5.21 18.45
CA GLY A 87 -0.82 4.88 17.23
C GLY A 87 -1.67 4.31 16.08
N LYS A 88 -3.00 4.25 16.18
CA LYS A 88 -3.88 3.67 15.13
C LYS A 88 -3.54 4.13 13.71
N THR A 89 -3.58 5.43 13.48
CA THR A 89 -3.46 6.03 12.14
C THR A 89 -2.10 5.78 11.49
N THR A 90 -1.02 5.74 12.26
CA THR A 90 0.32 5.52 11.71
C THR A 90 0.71 4.04 11.69
N GLN A 91 0.27 3.23 12.66
CA GLN A 91 0.80 1.89 12.85
C GLN A 91 0.01 0.78 12.15
N LEU A 92 -1.33 0.83 12.14
CA LEU A 92 -2.16 -0.26 11.60
C LEU A 92 -1.87 -0.53 10.11
N PRO A 93 -1.81 0.48 9.22
CA PRO A 93 -1.47 0.26 7.82
C PRO A 93 -0.07 -0.36 7.66
N GLN A 94 0.89 0.11 8.47
CA GLN A 94 2.25 -0.41 8.44
C GLN A 94 2.32 -1.88 8.84
N TYR A 95 1.60 -2.30 9.89
CA TYR A 95 1.60 -3.70 10.31
C TYR A 95 1.06 -4.64 9.22
N ILE A 96 -0.02 -4.22 8.53
CA ILE A 96 -0.59 -4.99 7.42
C ILE A 96 0.42 -5.10 6.27
N LEU A 97 1.04 -3.98 5.89
CA LEU A 97 2.04 -3.96 4.82
C LEU A 97 3.28 -4.81 5.19
N GLU A 98 3.81 -4.65 6.40
CA GLU A 98 4.96 -5.40 6.90
C GLU A 98 4.72 -6.91 6.88
N ALA A 99 3.54 -7.37 7.33
CA ALA A 99 3.18 -8.79 7.27
C ALA A 99 3.11 -9.31 5.82
N ASN A 100 2.63 -8.49 4.88
CA ASN A 100 2.64 -8.83 3.46
C ASN A 100 4.06 -8.83 2.87
N ILE A 101 4.92 -7.90 3.27
CA ILE A 101 6.34 -7.88 2.87
C ILE A 101 7.07 -9.14 3.39
N GLU A 102 6.84 -9.50 4.65
CA GLU A 102 7.42 -10.70 5.27
C GLU A 102 6.97 -11.99 4.57
N SER A 103 5.69 -12.09 4.20
CA SER A 103 5.16 -13.21 3.39
C SER A 103 5.54 -13.18 1.91
N GLY A 104 6.24 -12.14 1.44
CA GLY A 104 6.73 -12.03 0.05
C GLY A 104 5.67 -11.53 -0.92
N ARG A 105 4.59 -10.99 -0.38
CA ARG A 105 3.45 -10.42 -1.11
C ARG A 105 3.37 -8.90 -0.96
N GLY A 106 4.46 -8.24 -0.57
CA GLY A 106 4.48 -6.80 -0.30
C GLY A 106 3.95 -5.95 -1.46
N ALA A 107 4.31 -6.27 -2.70
CA ALA A 107 3.83 -5.52 -3.88
C ALA A 107 2.39 -5.88 -4.30
N PHE A 108 1.80 -6.93 -3.72
CA PHE A 108 0.40 -7.29 -3.91
C PHE A 108 -0.51 -6.61 -2.86
N CYS A 109 0.09 -5.93 -1.88
CA CYS A 109 -0.62 -5.25 -0.80
C CYS A 109 -0.82 -3.78 -1.14
N ASN A 110 -2.07 -3.39 -1.38
CA ASN A 110 -2.46 -1.99 -1.58
C ASN A 110 -3.38 -1.56 -0.43
N ILE A 111 -2.96 -0.55 0.33
CA ILE A 111 -3.69 -0.05 1.49
C ILE A 111 -4.08 1.40 1.25
N ILE A 112 -5.36 1.71 1.41
CA ILE A 112 -5.89 3.06 1.29
C ILE A 112 -6.34 3.51 2.68
N CYS A 113 -5.81 4.63 3.14
CA CYS A 113 -6.22 5.27 4.39
C CYS A 113 -6.82 6.63 4.08
N THR A 114 -8.08 6.83 4.43
CA THR A 114 -8.74 8.12 4.30
C THR A 114 -8.46 8.98 5.52
N GLN A 115 -8.35 10.29 5.32
CA GLN A 115 -8.24 11.28 6.40
C GLN A 115 -9.24 12.41 6.12
N PRO A 116 -9.94 12.93 7.14
CA PRO A 116 -10.98 13.94 6.94
C PRO A 116 -10.43 15.30 6.50
N ARG A 117 -9.13 15.55 6.69
CA ARG A 117 -8.47 16.81 6.35
C ARG A 117 -7.22 16.55 5.53
N ARG A 118 -7.00 17.35 4.47
CA ARG A 118 -5.82 17.26 3.59
C ARG A 118 -4.51 17.36 4.36
N ILE A 119 -4.42 18.29 5.32
CA ILE A 119 -3.20 18.46 6.12
C ILE A 119 -2.90 17.22 6.97
N SER A 120 -3.94 16.56 7.51
CA SER A 120 -3.77 15.31 8.26
C SER A 120 -3.27 14.17 7.35
N ALA A 121 -3.79 14.08 6.12
CA ALA A 121 -3.32 13.10 5.14
C ALA A 121 -1.83 13.29 4.83
N MET A 122 -1.41 14.53 4.60
CA MET A 122 -0.01 14.88 4.31
C MET A 122 0.91 14.56 5.48
N THR A 123 0.59 15.04 6.69
CA THR A 123 1.42 14.80 7.88
C THR A 123 1.51 13.32 8.23
N VAL A 124 0.42 12.56 8.07
CA VAL A 124 0.44 11.10 8.30
C VAL A 124 1.34 10.40 7.28
N ALA A 125 1.21 10.74 5.99
CA ALA A 125 2.05 10.14 4.95
C ALA A 125 3.53 10.44 5.18
N GLU A 126 3.88 11.70 5.46
CA GLU A 126 5.25 12.12 5.79
C GLU A 126 5.78 11.36 7.00
N ARG A 127 4.99 11.32 8.08
CA ARG A 127 5.36 10.61 9.31
C ARG A 127 5.62 9.14 9.04
N VAL A 128 4.72 8.45 8.33
CA VAL A 128 4.85 7.01 8.04
C VAL A 128 6.05 6.74 7.13
N SER A 129 6.31 7.58 6.12
CA SER A 129 7.50 7.44 5.28
C SER A 129 8.80 7.56 6.09
N ALA A 130 8.86 8.53 7.02
CA ALA A 130 10.01 8.70 7.93
C ALA A 130 10.18 7.51 8.89
N GLU A 131 9.08 6.96 9.43
CA GLU A 131 9.13 5.75 10.28
C GLU A 131 9.69 4.52 9.53
N ARG A 132 9.52 4.49 8.20
CA ARG A 132 10.01 3.42 7.32
C ARG A 132 11.38 3.70 6.72
N GLY A 133 11.96 4.88 6.94
CA GLY A 133 13.25 5.26 6.35
C GLY A 133 13.19 5.41 4.83
N GLU A 134 12.03 5.78 4.30
CA GLU A 134 11.77 5.89 2.87
C GLU A 134 11.35 7.34 2.53
N HIS A 135 11.55 7.73 1.27
CA HIS A 135 10.95 8.97 0.77
C HIS A 135 9.47 8.75 0.44
N LEU A 136 8.66 9.80 0.55
CA LEU A 136 7.30 9.81 0.01
C LEU A 136 7.33 9.45 -1.48
N GLY A 137 6.44 8.54 -1.88
CA GLY A 137 6.36 8.00 -3.24
C GLY A 137 6.98 6.63 -3.44
N GLU A 138 7.75 6.10 -2.46
CA GLU A 138 8.23 4.71 -2.47
C GLU A 138 7.09 3.75 -2.07
N SER A 139 7.01 3.30 -0.81
CA SER A 139 5.88 2.47 -0.36
C SER A 139 4.69 3.27 0.19
N VAL A 140 4.84 4.59 0.39
CA VAL A 140 3.84 5.46 1.01
C VAL A 140 3.57 6.65 0.11
N GLY A 141 2.30 6.92 -0.20
CA GLY A 141 1.90 8.04 -1.06
C GLY A 141 0.72 8.81 -0.51
N LEU A 142 0.47 9.98 -1.09
CA LEU A 142 -0.67 10.84 -0.79
C LEU A 142 -1.53 11.00 -2.05
N LEU A 143 -2.83 10.73 -1.92
CA LEU A 143 -3.83 11.10 -2.91
C LEU A 143 -4.62 12.30 -2.39
N SER A 144 -4.48 13.46 -3.05
CA SER A 144 -5.27 14.65 -2.79
C SER A 144 -5.94 15.09 -4.09
N VAL A 145 -7.27 15.19 -4.08
CA VAL A 145 -8.00 15.89 -5.14
C VAL A 145 -7.77 17.38 -4.96
N SER A 146 -7.24 18.03 -6.00
CA SER A 146 -7.19 19.49 -6.08
C SER A 146 -8.54 19.93 -6.64
N SER A 147 -9.29 20.73 -5.88
CA SER A 147 -10.50 21.41 -6.37
C SER A 147 -10.13 22.60 -7.24
#